data_AF-A0A2P5LJL5-F1
#
_entry.id   AF-A0A2P5LJL5-F1
#
_cell.length_a   1.000
_cell.length_b   1.000
_cell.length_c   1.000
_cell.angle_alpha   90.00
_cell.angle_beta   90.00
_cell.angle_gamma   90.00
#
_symmetry.space_group_name_H-M   'P 1'
#
loop_
_entity.id
_entity.type
_entity.pdbx_description
1 polymer ?
#
loop_
_entity_poly.entity_id
_entity_poly.type
_entity_poly.pdbx_seq_one_letter_code
_entity_poly.pdbx_strand_id
1 'polypeptide(L)'
;MPFTPFHLGPGAAIKAVAGRFFSLTVFGFAQVLIDLEPLIRILRHDKVLHGFTHTYLGALAIGLLALFLGKLVCRQLLKTWNRLLNFKYLRRLQVNPDISWLAASTGALIGTVSHVFLDSIMHADMQPFWPFVHANGMLHCIPVAWLYLLCVVLGMLGLMTLLVVGLWNLWAIEID
;
A
#
# COMPACT_ATOMS: atom_id res chain seq x y z
N MET A 1 -14.61 -1.92 5.50
CA MET A 1 -14.64 -3.00 4.49
C MET A 1 -13.19 -3.40 4.27
N PRO A 2 -12.84 -4.70 4.26
CA PRO A 2 -11.46 -5.09 4.03
C PRO A 2 -11.07 -4.77 2.59
N PHE A 3 -9.78 -4.50 2.36
CA PHE A 3 -9.14 -4.26 1.06
C PHE A 3 -9.62 -3.00 0.34
N THR A 4 -9.70 -1.86 1.03
CA THR A 4 -10.14 -0.64 0.35
C THR A 4 -9.08 -0.13 -0.64
N PRO A 5 -9.43 0.14 -1.91
CA PRO A 5 -8.47 0.66 -2.88
C PRO A 5 -8.02 2.08 -2.55
N PHE A 6 -8.76 2.81 -1.70
CA PHE A 6 -8.42 4.17 -1.28
C PHE A 6 -7.02 4.28 -0.67
N HIS A 7 -6.58 3.28 0.08
CA HIS A 7 -5.24 3.26 0.69
C HIS A 7 -4.10 3.26 -0.35
N LEU A 8 -4.35 2.79 -1.57
CA LEU A 8 -3.38 2.86 -2.66
C LEU A 8 -3.15 4.30 -3.13
N GLY A 9 -4.06 5.23 -2.85
CA GLY A 9 -3.93 6.64 -3.24
C GLY A 9 -2.68 7.30 -2.67
N PRO A 10 -2.53 7.39 -1.34
CA PRO A 10 -1.30 7.85 -0.70
C PRO A 10 -0.06 7.04 -1.13
N GLY A 11 -0.20 5.72 -1.32
CA GLY A 11 0.89 4.88 -1.82
C GLY A 11 1.39 5.29 -3.21
N ALA A 12 0.49 5.64 -4.13
CA ALA A 12 0.84 6.13 -5.46
C ALA A 12 1.55 7.49 -5.41
N ALA A 13 1.06 8.42 -4.58
CA ALA A 13 1.71 9.71 -4.35
C ALA A 13 3.12 9.55 -3.78
N ILE A 14 3.30 8.67 -2.78
CA ILE A 14 4.61 8.37 -2.21
C ILE A 14 5.53 7.74 -3.27
N LYS A 15 5.01 6.81 -4.08
CA LYS A 15 5.79 6.20 -5.17
C LYS A 15 6.27 7.23 -6.19
N ALA A 16 5.43 8.20 -6.53
CA ALA A 16 5.77 9.26 -7.47
C ALA A 16 6.96 10.11 -6.98
N VAL A 17 7.03 10.38 -5.68
CA VAL A 17 8.12 11.19 -5.07
C VAL A 17 9.35 10.34 -4.73
N ALA A 18 9.15 9.19 -4.07
CA ALA A 18 10.25 8.35 -3.57
C ALA A 18 10.89 7.48 -4.66
N GLY A 19 10.27 7.34 -5.82
CA GLY A 19 10.83 6.65 -6.98
C GLY A 19 11.30 5.24 -6.66
N ARG A 20 12.59 4.95 -6.85
CA ARG A 20 13.18 3.62 -6.62
C ARG A 20 13.30 3.20 -5.16
N PHE A 21 13.12 4.11 -4.21
CA PHE A 21 13.26 3.84 -2.78
C PHE A 21 11.97 3.33 -2.13
N PHE A 22 10.89 3.22 -2.91
CA PHE A 22 9.59 2.76 -2.44
C PHE A 22 8.98 1.75 -3.42
N SER A 23 8.54 0.60 -2.90
CA SER A 23 7.88 -0.43 -3.69
C SER A 23 6.37 -0.35 -3.56
N LEU A 24 5.69 0.18 -4.60
CA LEU A 24 4.24 0.27 -4.64
C LEU A 24 3.56 -1.12 -4.64
N THR A 25 4.21 -2.13 -5.23
CA THR A 25 3.68 -3.51 -5.22
C THR A 25 3.74 -4.13 -3.84
N VAL A 26 4.82 -3.92 -3.09
CA VAL A 26 4.93 -4.40 -1.70
C VAL A 26 4.01 -3.60 -0.78
N PHE A 27 3.85 -2.29 -1.02
CA PHE A 27 2.85 -1.49 -0.33
C PHE A 27 1.44 -2.06 -0.53
N GLY A 28 1.04 -2.35 -1.77
CA GLY A 28 -0.26 -2.97 -2.08
C GLY A 28 -0.41 -4.34 -1.43
N PHE A 29 0.65 -5.15 -1.42
CA PHE A 29 0.66 -6.43 -0.71
C PHE A 29 0.44 -6.25 0.80
N ALA A 30 1.05 -5.24 1.41
CA ALA A 30 0.86 -4.93 2.83
C ALA A 30 -0.58 -4.53 3.16
N GLN A 31 -1.25 -3.76 2.28
CA GLN A 31 -2.67 -3.43 2.43
C GLN A 31 -3.53 -4.70 2.47
N VAL A 32 -3.24 -5.67 1.59
CA VAL A 32 -3.95 -6.95 1.60
C VAL A 32 -3.60 -7.77 2.84
N LEU A 33 -2.33 -7.82 3.23
CA LEU A 33 -1.92 -8.67 4.34
C LEU A 33 -2.54 -8.25 5.68
N ILE A 34 -2.60 -6.95 5.95
CA ILE A 34 -3.15 -6.43 7.22
C ILE A 34 -4.67 -6.64 7.30
N ASP A 35 -5.37 -6.49 6.17
CA ASP A 35 -6.82 -6.67 6.06
C ASP A 35 -7.30 -8.13 6.16
N LEU A 36 -6.39 -9.11 6.23
CA LEU A 36 -6.78 -10.50 6.47
C LEU A 36 -7.50 -10.67 7.82
N GLU A 37 -7.12 -9.93 8.86
CA GLU A 37 -7.82 -9.97 10.15
C GLU A 37 -9.28 -9.52 10.03
N PRO A 38 -9.60 -8.29 9.59
CA PRO A 38 -10.98 -7.85 9.48
C PRO A 38 -11.78 -8.70 8.48
N LEU A 39 -11.17 -9.22 7.41
CA LEU A 39 -11.83 -10.19 6.52
C LEU A 39 -12.28 -11.44 7.28
N ILE A 40 -11.37 -12.08 8.01
CA ILE A 40 -11.69 -13.31 8.78
C ILE A 40 -12.78 -13.03 9.82
N ARG A 41 -12.72 -11.88 10.48
CA ARG A 41 -13.70 -11.48 11.50
C ARG A 41 -15.08 -11.17 10.92
N ILE A 42 -15.15 -10.60 9.73
CA ILE A 42 -16.41 -10.45 8.99
C ILE A 42 -17.02 -11.82 8.68
N LEU A 43 -16.20 -12.77 8.19
CA LEU A 43 -16.67 -14.13 7.90
C LEU A 43 -17.17 -14.87 9.15
N ARG A 44 -16.63 -14.52 10.33
CA ARG A 44 -17.07 -15.04 11.63
C ARG A 44 -18.25 -14.29 12.25
N HIS A 45 -18.68 -13.18 11.66
CA HIS A 45 -19.71 -12.29 12.20
C HIS A 45 -19.34 -11.69 13.56
N ASP A 46 -18.06 -11.39 13.76
CA ASP A 46 -17.57 -10.76 14.99
C ASP A 46 -18.06 -9.31 15.10
N LYS A 47 -18.28 -8.84 16.34
CA LYS A 47 -18.67 -7.44 16.61
C LYS A 47 -17.51 -6.45 16.44
N VAL A 48 -16.28 -6.91 16.64
CA VAL A 48 -15.05 -6.11 16.56
C VAL A 48 -14.22 -6.69 15.43
N LEU A 49 -14.00 -5.91 14.38
CA LEU A 49 -13.33 -6.35 13.15
C LEU A 49 -11.83 -6.05 13.21
N HIS A 50 -11.45 -4.91 13.79
CA HIS A 50 -10.07 -4.47 13.87
C HIS A 50 -9.47 -4.85 15.23
N GLY A 51 -8.60 -5.85 15.21
CA GLY A 51 -7.95 -6.37 16.42
C GLY A 51 -6.47 -6.05 16.48
N PHE A 52 -5.66 -7.05 16.80
CA PHE A 52 -4.24 -6.85 17.06
C PHE A 52 -3.49 -6.30 15.85
N THR A 53 -3.80 -6.79 14.65
CA THR A 53 -3.07 -6.37 13.43
C THR A 53 -3.26 -4.90 13.10
N HIS A 54 -4.37 -4.31 13.57
CA HIS A 54 -4.72 -2.90 13.40
C HIS A 54 -4.32 -2.01 14.60
N THR A 55 -3.38 -2.48 15.41
CA THR A 55 -2.62 -1.67 16.36
C THR A 55 -1.29 -1.24 15.72
N TYR A 56 -0.62 -0.19 16.20
CA TYR A 56 0.71 0.16 15.67
C TYR A 56 1.76 -0.93 15.93
N LEU A 57 1.68 -1.64 17.05
CA LEU A 57 2.54 -2.79 17.32
C LEU A 57 2.27 -3.95 16.35
N GLY A 58 1.00 -4.27 16.12
CA GLY A 58 0.60 -5.27 15.14
C GLY A 58 0.96 -4.87 13.71
N ALA A 59 0.78 -3.61 13.34
CA ALA A 59 1.17 -3.06 12.04
C ALA A 59 2.68 -3.18 11.80
N LEU A 60 3.52 -2.99 12.82
CA LEU A 60 4.96 -3.25 12.71
C LEU A 60 5.25 -4.74 12.50
N ALA A 61 4.60 -5.63 13.25
CA ALA A 61 4.76 -7.07 13.07
C ALA A 61 4.32 -7.54 11.67
N ILE A 62 3.15 -7.11 11.22
CA ILE A 62 2.64 -7.39 9.87
C ILE A 62 3.51 -6.71 8.80
N GLY A 63 4.05 -5.53 9.07
CA GLY A 63 4.97 -4.82 8.18
C GLY A 63 6.28 -5.58 7.98
N LEU A 64 6.84 -6.16 9.04
CA LEU A 64 8.00 -7.04 8.94
C LEU A 64 7.68 -8.32 8.15
N LEU A 65 6.50 -8.93 8.39
CA LEU A 65 6.06 -10.09 7.62
C LEU A 65 5.89 -9.74 6.13
N ALA A 66 5.24 -8.60 5.83
CA ALA A 66 5.03 -8.08 4.49
C ALA A 66 6.35 -7.72 3.79
N LEU A 67 7.37 -7.27 4.51
CA LEU A 67 8.70 -7.02 3.95
C LEU A 67 9.27 -8.30 3.32
N PHE A 68 9.30 -9.41 4.07
CA PHE A 68 9.90 -10.65 3.59
C PHE A 68 9.00 -11.35 2.55
N LEU A 69 7.72 -11.54 2.87
CA LEU A 69 6.77 -12.22 1.97
C LEU A 69 6.47 -11.38 0.74
N GLY A 70 6.20 -10.10 0.91
CA GLY A 70 5.89 -9.18 -0.18
C GLY A 70 7.06 -9.05 -1.14
N LYS A 71 8.31 -8.96 -0.67
CA LYS A 71 9.48 -8.95 -1.57
C LYS A 71 9.53 -10.21 -2.45
N LEU A 72 9.28 -11.39 -1.88
CA LEU A 72 9.29 -12.65 -2.63
C LEU A 72 8.12 -12.71 -3.62
N VAL A 73 6.89 -12.52 -3.13
CA VAL A 73 5.66 -12.64 -3.92
C VAL A 73 5.62 -11.58 -5.02
N CYS A 74 5.85 -10.32 -4.69
CA CYS A 74 5.80 -9.22 -5.66
C CYS A 74 6.89 -9.36 -6.73
N ARG A 75 8.10 -9.83 -6.39
CA ARG A 75 9.14 -10.11 -7.39
C ARG A 75 8.67 -11.16 -8.40
N GLN A 76 8.04 -12.25 -7.93
CA GLN A 76 7.54 -13.31 -8.81
C GLN A 76 6.34 -12.85 -9.66
N LEU A 77 5.47 -11.99 -9.09
CA LEU A 77 4.39 -11.35 -9.82
C LEU A 77 4.94 -10.45 -10.94
N LEU A 78 5.95 -9.61 -10.65
CA LEU A 78 6.59 -8.74 -11.64
C LEU A 78 7.32 -9.55 -12.74
N LYS A 79 7.98 -10.66 -12.40
CA LYS A 79 8.55 -11.55 -13.42
C LYS A 79 7.48 -12.17 -14.30
N THR A 80 6.36 -12.59 -13.72
CA THR A 80 5.23 -13.15 -14.46
C THR A 80 4.60 -12.10 -15.37
N TRP A 81 4.40 -10.89 -14.87
CA TRP A 81 3.98 -9.72 -15.65
C TRP A 81 4.89 -9.51 -16.88
N ASN A 82 6.21 -9.45 -16.67
CA ASN A 82 7.15 -9.27 -17.79
C ASN A 82 7.10 -10.40 -18.81
N ARG A 83 6.90 -11.66 -18.38
CA ARG A 83 6.73 -12.81 -19.27
C ARG A 83 5.47 -12.66 -20.13
N LEU A 84 4.35 -12.24 -19.54
CA LEU A 84 3.09 -12.00 -20.25
C LEU A 84 3.20 -10.84 -21.26
N LEU A 85 4.04 -9.84 -20.97
CA LEU A 85 4.29 -8.70 -21.85
C LEU A 85 5.36 -8.92 -22.91
N ASN A 86 5.89 -10.15 -23.07
CA ASN A 86 6.95 -10.44 -24.04
C ASN A 86 6.47 -10.47 -25.52
N PHE A 87 5.43 -9.70 -25.85
CA PHE A 87 4.96 -9.46 -27.20
C PHE A 87 5.54 -8.15 -27.74
N LYS A 88 5.76 -8.07 -29.07
CA LYS A 88 6.48 -6.96 -29.74
C LYS A 88 6.02 -5.55 -29.30
N TYR A 89 4.71 -5.34 -29.19
CA TYR A 89 4.12 -4.03 -28.87
C TYR A 89 4.06 -3.72 -27.36
N LEU A 90 4.13 -4.74 -26.51
CA LEU A 90 3.96 -4.60 -25.06
C LEU A 90 5.28 -4.64 -24.29
N ARG A 91 6.40 -5.01 -24.93
CA ARG A 91 7.72 -5.10 -24.30
C ARG A 91 8.14 -3.81 -23.59
N ARG A 92 7.69 -2.65 -24.09
CA ARG A 92 7.96 -1.32 -23.49
C ARG A 92 7.30 -1.12 -22.11
N LEU A 93 6.33 -1.96 -21.73
CA LEU A 93 5.65 -1.92 -20.42
C LEU A 93 6.29 -2.87 -19.40
N GLN A 94 7.37 -3.56 -19.75
CA GLN A 94 8.13 -4.36 -18.80
C GLN A 94 8.80 -3.45 -17.76
N VAL A 95 8.85 -3.94 -16.53
CA VAL A 95 9.43 -3.21 -15.38
C VAL A 95 10.57 -4.00 -14.77
N ASN A 96 11.50 -3.35 -14.07
CA ASN A 96 12.52 -4.07 -13.33
C ASN A 96 11.86 -4.91 -12.21
N PRO A 97 11.95 -6.25 -12.23
CA PRO A 97 11.31 -7.09 -11.22
C PRO A 97 12.09 -7.16 -9.90
N ASP A 98 13.35 -6.70 -9.88
CA ASP A 98 14.18 -6.79 -8.69
C ASP A 98 13.86 -5.65 -7.72
N ILE A 99 13.27 -6.03 -6.59
CA ILE A 99 12.88 -5.13 -5.51
C ILE A 99 14.03 -5.08 -4.49
N SER A 100 14.62 -3.90 -4.30
CA SER A 100 15.66 -3.71 -3.28
C SER A 100 15.10 -3.89 -1.87
N TRP A 101 15.95 -4.23 -0.90
CA TRP A 101 15.51 -4.34 0.51
C TRP A 101 14.95 -3.01 1.04
N LEU A 102 15.56 -1.88 0.67
CA LEU A 102 15.08 -0.56 1.04
C LEU A 102 13.69 -0.27 0.44
N ALA A 103 13.47 -0.58 -0.84
CA ALA A 103 12.16 -0.36 -1.47
C ALA A 103 11.07 -1.27 -0.88
N ALA A 104 11.43 -2.51 -0.56
CA ALA A 104 10.52 -3.44 0.10
C ALA A 104 10.19 -2.99 1.54
N SER A 105 11.19 -2.53 2.31
CA SER A 105 10.98 -2.13 3.71
C SER A 105 10.13 -0.87 3.82
N THR A 106 10.41 0.15 3.00
CA THR A 106 9.60 1.36 2.96
C THR A 106 8.18 1.05 2.47
N GLY A 107 8.03 0.24 1.42
CA GLY A 107 6.72 -0.19 0.93
C GLY A 107 5.89 -0.90 2.00
N ALA A 108 6.49 -1.86 2.71
CA ALA A 108 5.81 -2.65 3.72
C ALA A 108 5.48 -1.85 4.99
N LEU A 109 6.47 -1.16 5.57
CA LEU A 109 6.30 -0.46 6.85
C LEU A 109 5.43 0.79 6.71
N ILE A 110 5.63 1.60 5.66
CA ILE A 110 4.74 2.72 5.39
C ILE A 110 3.35 2.19 5.04
N GLY A 111 3.28 1.05 4.33
CA GLY A 111 2.03 0.34 4.02
C GLY A 111 1.17 0.09 5.24
N THR A 112 1.68 -0.68 6.20
CA THR A 112 0.91 -1.08 7.39
C THR A 112 0.67 0.08 8.36
N VAL A 113 1.65 0.98 8.54
CA VAL A 113 1.50 2.13 9.45
C VAL A 113 0.48 3.13 8.90
N SER A 114 0.54 3.44 7.61
CA SER A 114 -0.45 4.33 6.98
C SER A 114 -1.85 3.71 6.95
N HIS A 115 -1.95 2.39 6.79
CA HIS A 115 -3.22 1.67 6.88
C HIS A 115 -3.88 1.89 8.25
N VAL A 116 -3.18 1.55 9.34
CA VAL A 116 -3.71 1.75 10.69
C VAL A 116 -4.04 3.21 10.95
N PHE A 117 -3.22 4.15 10.47
CA PHE A 117 -3.50 5.58 10.62
C PHE A 117 -4.82 5.99 9.94
N LEU A 118 -5.02 5.61 8.68
CA LEU A 118 -6.22 5.96 7.92
C LEU A 118 -7.47 5.27 8.48
N ASP A 119 -7.37 3.99 8.83
CA ASP A 119 -8.46 3.23 9.48
C ASP A 119 -8.83 3.83 10.84
N SER A 120 -7.85 4.32 11.60
CA SER A 120 -8.12 4.98 12.88
C SER A 120 -8.97 6.24 12.73
N ILE A 121 -9.02 6.86 11.56
CA ILE A 121 -9.88 8.03 11.35
C ILE A 121 -11.34 7.62 11.12
N MET A 122 -11.60 6.43 10.55
CA MET A 122 -12.93 6.05 10.06
C MET A 122 -13.60 4.89 10.80
N HIS A 123 -12.87 4.10 11.57
CA HIS A 123 -13.37 2.89 12.22
C HIS A 123 -13.45 3.04 13.74
N ALA A 124 -14.67 2.90 14.28
CA ALA A 124 -14.96 3.12 15.69
C ALA A 124 -14.47 1.99 16.60
N ASP A 125 -14.24 0.80 16.05
CA ASP A 125 -13.74 -0.38 16.77
C ASP A 125 -12.20 -0.45 16.83
N MET A 126 -11.50 0.48 16.18
CA MET A 126 -10.03 0.58 16.22
C MET A 126 -9.50 0.89 17.63
N GLN A 127 -8.35 0.31 17.98
CA GLN A 127 -7.58 0.63 19.20
C GLN A 127 -6.09 0.75 18.87
N PRO A 128 -5.65 1.82 18.16
CA PRO A 128 -4.34 1.89 17.51
C PRO A 128 -3.16 1.77 18.48
N PHE A 129 -3.32 2.21 19.73
CA PHE A 129 -2.28 2.21 20.77
C PHE A 129 -2.44 1.08 21.81
N TRP A 130 -3.29 0.09 21.56
CA TRP A 130 -3.38 -1.11 22.39
C TRP A 130 -2.03 -1.85 22.42
N PRO A 131 -1.57 -2.39 23.58
CA PRO A 131 -2.28 -2.57 24.85
C PRO A 131 -2.16 -1.41 25.84
N PHE A 132 -1.54 -0.29 25.45
CA PHE A 132 -1.29 0.82 26.37
C PHE A 132 -2.51 1.72 26.53
N VAL A 133 -3.28 1.92 25.46
CA VAL A 133 -4.49 2.75 25.45
C VAL A 133 -5.62 2.01 24.73
N HIS A 134 -6.76 1.89 25.41
CA HIS A 134 -7.98 1.25 24.92
C HIS A 134 -8.95 2.27 24.32
N ALA A 135 -8.46 3.17 23.47
CA ALA A 135 -9.26 4.22 22.85
C ALA A 135 -8.69 4.60 21.48
N ASN A 136 -9.55 5.17 20.63
CA ASN A 136 -9.16 5.74 19.36
C ASN A 136 -9.42 7.25 19.36
N GLY A 137 -8.39 8.02 19.70
CA GLY A 137 -8.45 9.49 19.69
C GLY A 137 -8.46 10.13 18.31
N MET A 138 -8.25 9.36 17.23
CA MET A 138 -8.23 9.85 15.86
C MET A 138 -9.59 9.74 15.16
N LEU A 139 -10.55 9.02 15.77
CA LEU A 139 -11.87 8.78 15.19
C LEU A 139 -12.54 10.10 14.81
N HIS A 140 -12.86 10.24 13.53
CA HIS A 140 -13.50 11.41 12.93
C HIS A 140 -12.78 12.74 13.16
N CYS A 141 -11.44 12.73 13.31
CA CYS A 141 -10.65 13.97 13.35
C CYS A 141 -10.83 14.83 12.07
N ILE A 142 -11.18 14.17 10.96
CA ILE A 142 -11.78 14.76 9.76
C ILE A 142 -12.98 13.90 9.34
N PRO A 143 -13.96 14.44 8.59
CA PRO A 143 -15.07 13.63 8.12
C PRO A 143 -14.59 12.59 7.09
N VAL A 144 -15.16 11.38 7.14
CA VAL A 144 -14.73 10.24 6.30
C VAL A 144 -14.79 10.55 4.80
N ALA A 145 -15.73 11.38 4.36
CA ALA A 145 -15.80 11.84 2.98
C ALA A 145 -14.55 12.62 2.54
N TRP A 146 -14.00 13.46 3.41
CA TRP A 146 -12.76 14.20 3.15
C TRP A 146 -11.54 13.29 3.15
N LEU A 147 -11.53 12.25 4.01
CA LEU A 147 -10.50 11.22 3.99
C LEU A 147 -10.47 10.48 2.65
N TYR A 148 -11.63 10.05 2.15
CA TYR A 148 -11.72 9.42 0.83
C TYR A 148 -11.32 10.37 -0.30
N LEU A 149 -11.77 11.63 -0.25
CA LEU A 149 -11.38 12.63 -1.24
C LEU A 149 -9.86 12.83 -1.27
N LEU A 150 -9.22 12.93 -0.10
CA LEU A 150 -7.77 13.04 0.02
C LEU A 150 -7.07 11.84 -0.64
N CYS A 151 -7.51 10.62 -0.32
CA CYS A 151 -6.96 9.41 -0.92
C CYS A 151 -7.12 9.40 -2.45
N VAL A 152 -8.28 9.79 -2.97
CA VAL A 152 -8.55 9.87 -4.41
C VAL A 152 -7.65 10.91 -5.08
N VAL A 153 -7.54 12.11 -4.53
CA VAL A 153 -6.70 13.20 -5.06
C VAL A 153 -5.23 12.78 -5.08
N LEU A 154 -4.72 12.20 -3.98
CA LEU A 154 -3.34 11.69 -3.92
C LEU A 154 -3.10 10.58 -4.94
N GLY A 155 -4.08 9.68 -5.12
CA GLY A 155 -4.01 8.62 -6.12
C GLY A 155 -3.95 9.16 -7.54
N MET A 156 -4.80 10.12 -7.88
CA MET A 156 -4.81 10.76 -9.20
C MET A 156 -3.50 11.50 -9.48
N LEU A 157 -3.06 12.35 -8.55
CA LEU A 157 -1.80 13.09 -8.70
C LEU A 157 -0.60 12.15 -8.83
N GLY A 158 -0.51 11.15 -7.95
CA GLY A 158 0.56 10.15 -7.97
C GLY A 158 0.60 9.37 -9.29
N LEU A 159 -0.56 8.91 -9.78
CA LEU A 159 -0.66 8.22 -11.05
C LEU A 159 -0.26 9.12 -12.23
N MET A 160 -0.76 10.36 -12.27
CA MET A 160 -0.40 11.33 -13.31
C MET A 160 1.11 11.56 -13.37
N THR A 161 1.75 11.79 -12.21
CA THR A 161 3.21 11.97 -12.16
C THR A 161 3.95 10.72 -12.64
N LEU A 162 3.54 9.52 -12.22
CA LEU A 162 4.17 8.28 -12.68
C LEU A 162 4.01 8.06 -14.18
N LEU A 163 2.86 8.40 -14.76
CA LEU A 163 2.64 8.34 -16.20
C LEU A 163 3.52 9.35 -16.94
N VAL A 164 3.61 10.60 -16.48
CA VAL A 164 4.45 11.62 -17.09
C VAL A 164 5.92 11.20 -17.07
N VAL A 165 6.43 10.73 -15.93
CA VAL A 165 7.81 10.25 -15.82
C VAL A 165 8.04 8.99 -16.68
N GLY A 166 7.08 8.07 -16.71
CA GLY A 166 7.16 6.87 -17.54
C GLY A 166 7.19 7.20 -19.04
N LEU A 167 6.33 8.11 -19.48
CA LEU A 167 6.32 8.60 -20.86
C LEU A 167 7.60 9.36 -21.20
N TRP A 168 8.11 10.20 -20.29
CA TRP A 168 9.38 10.89 -20.48
C TRP A 168 10.52 9.89 -20.73
N ASN A 169 10.64 8.84 -19.91
CA ASN A 169 11.66 7.81 -20.07
C ASN A 169 11.50 6.96 -21.34
N LEU A 170 10.30 6.90 -21.92
CA LEU A 170 10.04 6.18 -23.18
C LEU A 170 10.38 7.02 -24.42
N TRP A 171 10.32 8.35 -24.31
CA TRP A 171 10.43 9.28 -25.44
C TRP A 171 11.71 10.09 -25.42
N ALA A 172 12.42 10.16 -24.29
CA ALA A 172 13.75 10.74 -24.21
C ALA A 172 14.67 9.98 -25.17
N ILE A 173 15.04 10.65 -26.27
CA ILE A 173 16.04 10.18 -27.21
C ILE A 173 17.37 10.25 -26.45
N GLU A 174 18.04 9.11 -26.25
CA GLU A 174 19.45 9.10 -25.89
C GLU A 174 20.20 9.75 -27.07
N ILE A 175 20.67 10.98 -26.87
CA ILE A 175 21.59 11.63 -27.80
C ILE A 175 22.98 11.15 -27.36
N ASP A 176 23.54 10.22 -28.11
CA ASP A 176 24.93 9.76 -27.98
C ASP A 176 25.94 10.89 -28.27
#